data_AF-A0A0S8IJC5-F1
#
_entry.id   AF-A0A0S8IJC5-F1
#
_cell.length_a   1.000
_cell.length_b   1.000
_cell.length_c   1.000
_cell.angle_alpha   90.00
_cell.angle_beta   90.00
_cell.angle_gamma   90.00
#
_symmetry.space_group_name_H-M   'P 1'
#
loop_
_entity.id
_entity.type
_entity.pdbx_description
1 polymer ?
#
loop_
_entity_poly.entity_id
_entity_poly.type
_entity_poly.pdbx_seq_one_letter_code
_entity_poly.pdbx_strand_id
1 'polypeptide(L)'
;MKRIFLSFAPEDVAKVEGLLPLLESPDFELDFYEVPLEVDFKSQAAESLKRAIGEKIVQCSVTVCLIGEDSHKSPWVDCQLQKSRNKGNRIIAMALRKVESAVLPEVVKEENLRFYPWNPKKFRELIKKEEV
;
A
#
# COMPACT_ATOMS: atom_id res chain seq x y z
N MET A 1 -4.18 -16.02 10.72
CA MET A 1 -3.12 -14.99 10.70
C MET A 1 -3.48 -13.96 9.65
N LYS A 2 -3.42 -12.66 9.97
CA LYS A 2 -3.91 -11.60 9.08
C LYS A 2 -2.81 -11.21 8.09
N ARG A 3 -3.10 -11.20 6.79
CA ARG A 3 -2.18 -10.74 5.74
C ARG A 3 -2.50 -9.31 5.34
N ILE A 4 -1.46 -8.48 5.29
CA ILE A 4 -1.53 -7.04 5.02
C ILE A 4 -0.69 -6.76 3.80
N PHE A 5 -1.31 -6.22 2.74
CA PHE A 5 -0.59 -5.78 1.56
C PHE A 5 -0.08 -4.34 1.75
N LEU A 6 1.21 -4.07 1.53
CA LEU A 6 1.74 -2.71 1.47
C LEU A 6 1.77 -2.23 0.01
N SER A 7 1.04 -1.17 -0.27
CA SER A 7 1.04 -0.47 -1.56
C SER A 7 1.84 0.82 -1.43
N PHE A 8 2.82 1.00 -2.30
CA PHE A 8 3.68 2.19 -2.35
C PHE A 8 4.24 2.39 -3.76
N ALA A 9 4.72 3.59 -4.04
CA ALA A 9 5.31 3.91 -5.32
C ALA A 9 6.70 3.24 -5.44
N PRO A 10 7.10 2.69 -6.61
CA PRO A 10 8.41 2.06 -6.79
C PRO A 10 9.60 2.90 -6.29
N GLU A 11 9.50 4.22 -6.45
CA GLU A 11 10.48 5.22 -6.03
C GLU A 11 10.68 5.28 -4.51
N ASP A 12 9.70 4.80 -3.74
CA ASP A 12 9.70 4.81 -2.28
C ASP A 12 10.20 3.49 -1.67
N VAL A 13 10.66 2.51 -2.47
CA VAL A 13 11.08 1.18 -1.99
C VAL A 13 12.07 1.25 -0.83
N ALA A 14 13.15 2.02 -0.98
CA ALA A 14 14.18 2.15 0.05
C ALA A 14 13.64 2.79 1.35
N LYS A 15 12.65 3.69 1.23
CA LYS A 15 11.99 4.26 2.41
C LYS A 15 11.16 3.20 3.09
N VAL A 16 10.40 2.39 2.35
CA VAL A 16 9.53 1.34 2.90
C VAL A 16 10.35 0.24 3.56
N GLU A 17 11.42 -0.25 2.93
CA GLU A 17 12.33 -1.25 3.51
C GLU A 17 12.88 -0.80 4.86
N GLY A 18 13.30 0.46 4.99
CA GLY A 18 13.75 1.03 6.25
C GLY A 18 12.68 1.13 7.34
N LEU A 19 11.39 0.97 6.99
CA LEU A 19 10.27 0.96 7.93
C LEU A 19 9.82 -0.47 8.30
N LEU A 20 10.13 -1.50 7.50
CA LEU A 20 9.68 -2.87 7.75
C LEU A 20 10.00 -3.37 9.17
N PRO A 21 11.23 -3.20 9.71
CA PRO A 21 11.55 -3.65 11.07
C PRO A 21 10.69 -2.98 12.15
N LEU A 22 10.18 -1.77 11.88
CA LEU A 22 9.32 -1.04 12.81
C LEU A 22 7.86 -1.52 12.76
N LEU A 23 7.47 -2.16 11.66
CA LEU A 23 6.12 -2.65 11.38
C LEU A 23 5.94 -4.13 11.70
N GLU A 24 7.04 -4.90 11.84
CA GLU A 24 7.01 -6.31 12.21
C GLU A 24 6.17 -6.58 13.46
N SER A 25 5.40 -7.66 13.41
CA SER A 25 4.52 -8.09 14.49
C SER A 25 4.18 -9.57 14.34
N PRO A 26 4.06 -10.34 15.44
CA PRO A 26 3.57 -11.72 15.36
C PRO A 26 2.07 -11.82 15.02
N ASP A 27 1.33 -10.71 15.09
CA ASP A 27 -0.13 -10.71 14.90
C ASP A 27 -0.55 -10.73 13.42
N PHE A 28 0.35 -10.32 12.51
CA PHE A 28 0.07 -10.21 11.08
C PHE A 28 1.33 -10.41 10.24
N GLU A 29 1.13 -10.76 8.98
CA GLU A 29 2.18 -10.91 7.97
C GLU A 29 2.09 -9.73 6.99
N LEU A 30 3.25 -9.11 6.71
CA LEU A 30 3.36 -8.02 5.74
C LEU A 30 3.76 -8.61 4.38
N ASP A 31 2.97 -8.31 3.37
CA ASP A 31 3.21 -8.69 1.98
C ASP A 31 3.36 -7.43 1.14
N PHE A 32 4.38 -7.39 0.30
CA PHE A 32 4.55 -6.35 -0.71
C PHE A 32 5.23 -6.91 -1.96
N TYR A 33 5.37 -6.06 -2.97
CA TYR A 33 6.06 -6.40 -4.20
C TYR A 33 6.93 -5.24 -4.63
N GLU A 34 8.21 -5.51 -4.86
CA GLU A 34 9.15 -4.53 -5.40
C GLU A 34 9.06 -4.52 -6.92
N VAL A 35 8.64 -3.39 -7.45
CA VAL A 35 8.61 -3.18 -8.90
C VAL A 35 9.90 -2.47 -9.28
N PRO A 36 10.70 -3.02 -10.21
CA PRO A 36 11.89 -2.32 -10.70
C PRO A 36 11.52 -1.01 -11.39
N LEU A 37 12.32 0.04 -11.17
CA LEU A 37 12.05 1.39 -11.69
C LEU A 37 12.08 1.42 -13.23
N GLU A 38 12.78 0.50 -13.86
CA GLU A 38 12.94 0.42 -15.32
C GLU A 38 11.69 -0.19 -16.00
N VAL A 39 10.78 -0.79 -15.25
CA VAL A 39 9.60 -1.45 -15.82
C VAL A 39 8.49 -0.43 -16.09
N ASP A 40 8.32 -0.08 -17.36
CA ASP A 40 7.17 0.71 -17.82
C ASP A 40 5.87 -0.04 -17.52
N PHE A 41 4.91 0.64 -16.88
CA PHE A 41 3.61 0.10 -16.51
C PHE A 41 2.78 -0.44 -17.70
N LYS A 42 3.04 0.02 -18.93
CA LYS A 42 2.37 -0.42 -20.17
C LYS A 42 3.12 -1.55 -20.89
N SER A 43 4.30 -1.94 -20.42
CA SER A 43 5.08 -3.02 -21.02
C SER A 43 4.44 -4.40 -20.79
N GLN A 44 4.80 -5.37 -21.64
CA GLN A 44 4.39 -6.77 -21.46
C GLN A 44 4.94 -7.36 -20.14
N ALA A 45 6.14 -6.97 -19.73
CA ALA A 45 6.71 -7.36 -18.45
C ALA A 45 5.83 -6.89 -17.27
N ALA A 46 5.26 -5.69 -17.38
CA ALA A 46 4.35 -5.17 -16.36
C ALA A 46 3.06 -5.98 -16.23
N GLU A 47 2.58 -6.66 -17.27
CA GLU A 47 1.38 -7.51 -17.19
C GLU A 47 1.59 -8.68 -16.22
N SER A 48 2.76 -9.32 -16.32
CA SER A 48 3.14 -10.43 -15.43
C SER A 48 3.28 -9.95 -13.98
N LEU A 49 3.87 -8.78 -13.76
CA LEU A 49 3.96 -8.15 -12.44
C LEU A 49 2.58 -7.79 -11.87
N LYS A 50 1.71 -7.16 -12.66
CA LYS A 50 0.33 -6.82 -12.23
C LYS A 50 -0.46 -8.06 -11.83
N ARG A 51 -0.22 -9.18 -12.49
CA ARG A 51 -0.83 -10.47 -12.13
C ARG A 51 -0.30 -10.97 -10.79
N ALA A 52 1.03 -11.07 -10.63
CA ALA A 52 1.65 -11.52 -9.38
C ALA A 52 1.26 -10.65 -8.18
N ILE A 53 1.26 -9.32 -8.35
CA ILE A 53 0.80 -8.36 -7.35
C ILE A 53 -0.67 -8.57 -7.01
N GLY A 54 -1.52 -8.78 -8.03
CA GLY A 54 -2.94 -9.07 -7.83
C GLY A 54 -3.18 -10.34 -7.02
N GLU A 55 -2.44 -11.40 -7.32
CA GLU A 55 -2.52 -12.68 -6.59
C GLU A 55 -2.15 -12.50 -5.10
N LYS A 56 -1.14 -11.66 -4.78
CA LYS A 56 -0.83 -11.27 -3.39
C LYS A 56 -1.95 -10.46 -2.73
N ILE A 57 -2.51 -9.46 -3.43
CA ILE A 57 -3.59 -8.62 -2.89
C ILE A 57 -4.82 -9.46 -2.52
N VAL A 58 -5.16 -10.47 -3.34
CA VAL A 58 -6.29 -11.37 -3.10
C VAL A 58 -6.12 -12.18 -1.81
N GLN A 59 -4.89 -12.55 -1.46
CA GLN A 59 -4.57 -13.26 -0.22
C GLN A 59 -4.59 -12.36 1.02
N CYS A 60 -4.62 -11.04 0.82
CA CYS A 60 -4.63 -10.06 1.90
C CYS A 60 -6.06 -9.66 2.29
N SER A 61 -6.23 -9.23 3.53
CA SER A 61 -7.51 -8.70 4.05
C SER A 61 -7.51 -7.18 4.18
N VAL A 62 -6.32 -6.59 4.28
CA VAL A 62 -6.10 -5.16 4.43
C VAL A 62 -5.02 -4.75 3.45
N THR A 63 -5.21 -3.60 2.81
CA THR A 63 -4.21 -2.94 1.99
C THR A 63 -3.83 -1.62 2.66
N VAL A 64 -2.57 -1.45 3.02
CA VAL A 64 -2.05 -0.18 3.53
C VAL A 64 -1.35 0.55 2.39
N CYS A 65 -1.89 1.68 1.99
CA CYS A 65 -1.24 2.60 1.07
C CYS A 65 -0.30 3.51 1.84
N LEU A 66 1.01 3.33 1.64
CA LEU A 66 2.05 4.22 2.14
C LEU A 66 2.27 5.33 1.11
N ILE A 67 1.84 6.53 1.45
CA ILE A 67 1.75 7.68 0.54
C ILE A 67 2.99 8.56 0.71
N GLY A 68 3.82 8.56 -0.33
CA GLY A 68 4.91 9.49 -0.60
C GLY A 68 4.45 10.76 -1.33
N GLU A 69 5.41 11.58 -1.76
CA GLU A 69 5.15 12.83 -2.47
C GLU A 69 4.45 12.60 -3.82
N ASP A 70 4.91 11.58 -4.57
CA ASP A 70 4.45 11.29 -5.93
C ASP A 70 3.54 10.05 -6.04
N SER A 71 3.13 9.44 -4.92
CA SER A 71 2.33 8.21 -4.98
C SER A 71 1.01 8.35 -5.73
N HIS A 72 0.41 9.54 -5.74
CA HIS A 72 -0.80 9.85 -6.52
C HIS A 72 -0.59 9.80 -8.04
N LYS A 73 0.65 9.90 -8.53
CA LYS A 73 1.00 9.78 -9.95
C LYS A 73 1.37 8.36 -10.34
N SER A 74 1.57 7.47 -9.36
CA SER A 74 2.05 6.12 -9.62
C SER A 74 0.91 5.23 -10.16
N PRO A 75 0.99 4.76 -11.41
CA PRO A 75 -0.02 3.85 -11.96
C PRO A 75 0.01 2.49 -11.25
N TRP A 76 1.12 2.13 -10.61
CA TRP A 76 1.24 0.94 -9.78
C TRP A 76 0.39 1.05 -8.52
N VAL A 77 0.48 2.17 -7.80
CA VAL A 77 -0.33 2.43 -6.60
C VAL A 77 -1.82 2.45 -6.96
N ASP A 78 -2.20 3.16 -8.02
CA ASP A 78 -3.59 3.20 -8.48
C ASP A 78 -4.11 1.79 -8.80
N CYS A 79 -3.38 1.02 -9.61
CA CYS A 79 -3.76 -0.35 -9.95
C CYS A 79 -3.92 -1.26 -8.71
N GLN A 80 -3.00 -1.15 -7.75
CA GLN A 80 -3.05 -1.91 -6.50
C GLN A 80 -4.26 -1.53 -5.63
N LEU A 81 -4.54 -0.24 -5.50
CA LEU A 81 -5.68 0.26 -4.73
C LEU A 81 -7.01 -0.11 -5.37
N GLN A 82 -7.15 0.02 -6.69
CA GLN A 82 -8.33 -0.39 -7.44
C GLN A 82 -8.59 -1.90 -7.28
N LYS A 83 -7.54 -2.73 -7.39
CA LYS A 83 -7.67 -4.18 -7.15
C LYS A 83 -8.10 -4.49 -5.71
N SER A 84 -7.52 -3.78 -4.74
CA SER A 84 -7.86 -3.95 -3.33
C SER A 84 -9.32 -3.57 -3.05
N ARG A 85 -9.76 -2.42 -3.59
CA ARG A 85 -11.14 -1.93 -3.52
C ARG A 85 -12.12 -2.94 -4.13
N ASN A 86 -11.85 -3.38 -5.36
CA ASN A 86 -12.72 -4.32 -6.08
C ASN A 86 -12.83 -5.68 -5.38
N LYS A 87 -11.76 -6.11 -4.70
CA LYS A 87 -11.76 -7.34 -3.91
C LYS A 87 -12.45 -7.17 -2.54
N GLY A 88 -12.69 -5.93 -2.10
CA GLY A 88 -13.27 -5.63 -0.78
C GLY A 88 -12.24 -5.65 0.36
N ASN A 89 -10.96 -5.43 0.07
CA ASN A 89 -9.97 -5.21 1.12
C ASN A 89 -10.24 -3.90 1.83
N ARG A 90 -10.03 -3.87 3.15
CA ARG A 90 -10.00 -2.61 3.89
C ARG A 90 -8.75 -1.82 3.50
N ILE A 91 -8.93 -0.58 3.04
CA ILE A 91 -7.82 0.28 2.61
C ILE A 91 -7.49 1.27 3.74
N ILE A 92 -6.21 1.35 4.10
CA ILE A 92 -5.69 2.33 5.07
C ILE A 92 -4.72 3.25 4.33
N ALA A 93 -4.98 4.56 4.36
CA ALA A 93 -4.08 5.55 3.78
C ALA A 93 -3.18 6.16 4.87
N MET A 94 -1.87 5.96 4.77
CA MET A 94 -0.90 6.48 5.73
C MET A 94 0.27 7.16 5.03
N ALA A 95 0.73 8.29 5.55
CA ALA A 95 1.91 8.98 5.03
C ALA A 95 3.17 8.12 5.20
N LEU A 96 4.12 8.24 4.27
CA LEU A 96 5.50 7.83 4.52
C LEU A 96 6.18 8.76 5.52
N ARG A 97 7.27 8.28 6.12
CA ARG A 97 8.05 9.06 7.08
C ARG A 97 8.58 10.33 6.41
N LYS A 98 8.46 11.48 7.09
CA LYS A 98 8.82 12.84 6.64
C LYS A 98 7.94 13.44 5.54
N VAL A 99 6.79 12.84 5.24
CA VAL A 99 5.79 13.43 4.34
C VAL A 99 4.79 14.23 5.19
N GLU A 100 4.89 15.55 5.15
CA GLU A 100 4.02 16.46 5.91
C GLU A 100 2.70 16.76 5.17
N SER A 101 2.75 16.79 3.84
CA SER A 101 1.60 16.94 2.96
C SER A 101 1.78 16.06 1.73
N ALA A 102 0.74 15.32 1.37
CA ALA A 102 0.72 14.53 0.13
C ALA A 102 -0.60 14.72 -0.59
N VAL A 103 -0.54 14.71 -1.92
CA VAL A 103 -1.74 14.54 -2.73
C VAL A 103 -2.17 13.09 -2.60
N LEU A 104 -3.43 12.87 -2.21
CA LEU A 104 -3.96 11.53 -2.02
C LEU A 104 -4.24 10.84 -3.37
N PRO A 105 -3.98 9.53 -3.50
CA PRO A 105 -4.43 8.73 -4.64
C PRO A 105 -5.95 8.82 -4.84
N GLU A 106 -6.41 8.61 -6.07
CA GLU A 106 -7.82 8.78 -6.45
C GLU A 106 -8.77 7.92 -5.62
N VAL A 107 -8.49 6.62 -5.48
CA VAL A 107 -9.27 5.69 -4.64
C VAL A 107 -9.43 6.20 -3.20
N VAL A 108 -8.39 6.79 -2.62
CA VAL A 108 -8.42 7.33 -1.25
C VAL A 108 -9.38 8.51 -1.15
N LYS A 109 -9.44 9.35 -2.19
CA LYS A 109 -10.36 10.49 -2.26
C LYS A 109 -11.79 10.04 -2.52
N GLU A 110 -12.00 9.13 -3.48
CA GLU A 110 -13.33 8.62 -3.86
C GLU A 110 -14.04 7.90 -2.72
N GLU A 111 -13.31 7.06 -1.98
CA GLU A 111 -13.81 6.34 -0.82
C GLU A 111 -13.82 7.20 0.45
N ASN A 112 -13.43 8.48 0.36
CA ASN A 112 -13.32 9.43 1.47
C ASN A 112 -12.56 8.84 2.67
N LEU A 113 -11.47 8.13 2.40
CA LEU A 113 -10.69 7.43 3.41
C LEU A 113 -9.92 8.43 4.27
N ARG A 114 -9.88 8.18 5.58
CA ARG A 114 -9.08 8.97 6.49
C ARG A 114 -7.58 8.77 6.20
N PHE A 115 -6.89 9.88 5.92
CA PHE A 115 -5.45 9.91 5.81
C PHE A 115 -4.80 10.04 7.20
N TYR A 116 -3.81 9.20 7.48
CA TYR A 116 -3.07 9.20 8.75
C TYR A 116 -1.62 9.64 8.54
N PRO A 117 -1.05 10.48 9.42
CA PRO A 117 0.38 10.73 9.41
C PRO A 117 1.16 9.45 9.79
N TRP A 118 2.43 9.37 9.37
CA TRP A 118 3.29 8.24 9.69
C TRP A 118 3.39 8.04 11.21
N ASN A 119 2.93 6.88 11.70
CA ASN A 119 3.08 6.49 13.09
C ASN A 119 3.00 4.95 13.24
N PRO A 120 4.08 4.27 13.64
CA PRO A 120 4.10 2.80 13.71
C PRO A 120 3.17 2.23 14.80
N LYS A 121 2.91 2.97 15.88
CA LYS A 121 1.90 2.56 16.88
C LYS A 121 0.50 2.65 16.29
N LYS A 122 0.22 3.74 15.56
CA LYS A 122 -1.09 3.93 14.90
C LYS A 122 -1.33 2.89 13.81
N PHE A 123 -0.30 2.55 13.03
CA PHE A 123 -0.36 1.48 12.03
C PHE A 123 -0.87 0.17 12.64
N ARG A 124 -0.25 -0.27 13.75
CA ARG A 124 -0.66 -1.50 14.46
C ARG A 124 -2.08 -1.40 15.02
N GLU A 125 -2.45 -0.26 15.57
CA GLU A 125 -3.82 -0.03 16.06
C GLU A 125 -4.85 -0.17 14.92
N LEU A 126 -4.58 0.45 13.77
CA LEU A 126 -5.48 0.42 12.62
C LEU A 126 -5.64 -0.99 12.05
N ILE A 127 -4.57 -1.78 11.98
CA ILE A 127 -4.63 -3.18 11.52
C ILE A 127 -5.47 -4.05 12.45
N LYS A 128 -5.34 -3.86 13.77
CA LYS A 128 -6.07 -4.63 14.79
C LYS A 128 -7.55 -4.25 14.86
N LYS A 129 -7.89 -3.01 14.56
CA LYS A 129 -9.27 -2.55 14.60
C LYS A 129 -10.07 -3.21 13.46
N GLU A 130 -10.96 -4.12 13.80
CA GLU A 130 -12.04 -4.52 12.90
C GLU A 130 -13.13 -3.42 13.01
N GLU A 131 -13.56 -2.90 11.87
CA GLU A 131 -14.76 -2.06 11.85
C GLU A 131 -15.94 -3.01 12.03
N VAL A 132 -16.63 -2.81 13.16
CA VAL A 132 -17.81 -3.56 13.64
C VAL A 132 -19.00 -3.23 12.76
#